data_AF-A0AB39BH46-F1
#
_entry.id   AF-A0AB39BH46-F1
#
_cell.length_a   1.000
_cell.length_b   1.000
_cell.length_c   1.000
_cell.angle_alpha   90.00
_cell.angle_beta   90.00
_cell.angle_gamma   90.00
#
_symmetry.space_group_name_H-M   'P 1'
#
loop_
_entity.id
_entity.type
_entity.pdbx_description
1 polymer ?
#
loop_
_entity_poly.entity_id
_entity_poly.type
_entity_poly.pdbx_seq_one_letter_code
_entity_poly.pdbx_strand_id
1 'polypeptide(L)'
;MAAPELDELRLLRRARDRMDREFAHPLDVAALARTALMSQAHFSRRFREAYSETPYSYLMTRRIERAKALLRAGDLTVRDVCFAVGCTSLGSFTTKFTELVGESPAAYRARDHSDLLVVPSCRTMILTRPRKPPRAAPAAARPAVLGPTVDAQTRCVHYRGPLDVVAIRFACCGEYYPCHLCHEQTADHPAAVWPLAERDRRAVLCGVCDHELTIADYLASTSCPSCAAAFNPGCSLHTHLYFEV
;
A
#
# COMPACT_ATOMS: atom_id res chain seq x y z
N MET A 1 24.20 8.07 -26.01
CA MET A 1 23.05 7.72 -25.14
C MET A 1 21.78 8.10 -25.89
N ALA A 2 20.98 7.13 -26.32
CA ALA A 2 19.82 7.37 -27.19
C ALA A 2 18.57 7.72 -26.36
N ALA A 3 17.84 8.78 -26.75
CA ALA A 3 16.57 9.15 -26.13
C ALA A 3 15.55 7.99 -26.24
N PRO A 4 14.85 7.56 -25.17
CA PRO A 4 13.87 6.49 -25.30
C PRO A 4 12.54 6.85 -26.02
N GLU A 5 12.33 8.08 -26.49
CA GLU A 5 11.22 8.78 -25.83
C GLU A 5 9.99 9.24 -26.63
N LEU A 6 9.92 9.14 -27.96
CA LEU A 6 8.73 9.65 -28.69
C LEU A 6 7.97 8.59 -29.49
N ASP A 7 8.68 7.78 -30.28
CA ASP A 7 8.01 6.74 -31.09
C ASP A 7 7.44 5.62 -30.24
N GLU A 8 8.17 5.23 -29.18
CA GLU A 8 7.64 4.24 -28.24
C GLU A 8 6.41 4.76 -27.49
N LEU A 9 6.42 6.03 -27.04
CA LEU A 9 5.26 6.66 -26.42
C LEU A 9 4.08 6.76 -27.40
N ARG A 10 4.32 7.00 -28.70
CA ARG A 10 3.27 6.99 -29.74
C ARG A 10 2.64 5.59 -29.87
N LEU A 11 3.45 4.53 -29.84
CA LEU A 11 2.98 3.15 -29.91
C LEU A 11 2.17 2.76 -28.66
N LEU A 12 2.63 3.14 -27.47
CA LEU A 12 1.90 2.93 -26.21
C LEU A 12 0.58 3.71 -26.20
N ARG A 13 0.58 4.96 -26.68
CA ARG A 13 -0.66 5.75 -26.84
C ARG A 13 -1.64 5.08 -27.79
N ARG A 14 -1.17 4.54 -28.92
CA ARG A 14 -2.03 3.81 -29.87
C ARG A 14 -2.73 2.60 -29.21
N ALA A 15 -2.00 1.84 -28.39
CA ALA A 15 -2.59 0.74 -27.63
C ALA A 15 -3.62 1.24 -26.60
N ARG A 16 -3.31 2.32 -25.89
CA ARG A 16 -4.25 2.95 -24.93
C ARG A 16 -5.52 3.47 -25.61
N ASP A 17 -5.38 4.19 -26.72
CA ASP A 17 -6.52 4.74 -27.47
C ASP A 17 -7.40 3.61 -28.02
N ARG A 18 -6.79 2.47 -28.40
CA ARG A 18 -7.55 1.26 -28.74
C ARG A 18 -8.33 0.73 -27.53
N MET A 19 -7.74 0.67 -26.35
CA MET A 19 -8.44 0.24 -25.13
C MET A 19 -9.62 1.18 -24.82
N ASP A 20 -9.44 2.48 -24.99
CA ASP A 20 -10.48 3.48 -24.74
C ASP A 20 -11.65 3.37 -25.71
N ARG A 21 -11.38 3.06 -26.98
CA ARG A 21 -12.40 2.91 -28.03
C ARG A 21 -13.10 1.55 -27.99
N GLU A 22 -12.35 0.48 -27.74
CA GLU A 22 -12.79 -0.90 -27.90
C GLU A 22 -12.98 -1.62 -26.55
N PHE A 23 -13.11 -0.91 -25.44
CA PHE A 23 -13.15 -1.49 -24.08
C PHE A 23 -14.12 -2.67 -23.91
N ALA A 24 -15.26 -2.66 -24.62
CA ALA A 24 -16.29 -3.69 -24.54
C ALA A 24 -15.93 -5.00 -25.29
N HIS A 25 -14.95 -4.96 -26.18
CA HIS A 25 -14.50 -6.13 -26.92
C HIS A 25 -13.58 -7.00 -26.04
N PRO A 26 -13.45 -8.30 -26.36
CA PRO A 26 -12.47 -9.19 -25.73
C PRO A 26 -11.05 -8.76 -26.13
N LEU A 27 -10.50 -7.79 -25.37
CA LEU A 27 -9.12 -7.33 -25.50
C LEU A 27 -8.25 -8.02 -24.46
N ASP A 28 -7.25 -8.75 -24.92
CA ASP A 28 -6.20 -9.33 -24.09
C ASP A 28 -4.88 -8.56 -24.24
N VAL A 29 -3.93 -8.84 -23.33
CA VAL A 29 -2.61 -8.19 -23.34
C VAL A 29 -1.85 -8.49 -24.63
N ALA A 30 -2.07 -9.67 -25.23
CA ALA A 30 -1.44 -10.06 -26.49
C ALA A 30 -1.89 -9.16 -27.66
N ALA A 31 -3.19 -8.90 -27.79
CA ALA A 31 -3.74 -8.02 -28.82
C ALA A 31 -3.28 -6.57 -28.66
N LEU A 32 -3.16 -6.09 -27.42
CA LEU A 32 -2.66 -4.75 -27.12
C LEU A 32 -1.17 -4.62 -27.43
N ALA A 33 -0.36 -5.62 -27.08
CA ALA A 33 1.07 -5.66 -27.39
C ALA A 33 1.32 -5.65 -28.91
N ARG A 34 0.52 -6.39 -29.69
CA ARG A 34 0.55 -6.34 -31.17
C ARG A 34 0.24 -4.94 -31.71
N THR A 35 -0.68 -4.21 -31.07
CA THR A 35 -1.04 -2.83 -31.47
C THR A 35 0.14 -1.86 -31.27
N ALA A 36 0.92 -2.09 -30.21
CA ALA A 36 2.12 -1.33 -29.89
C ALA A 36 3.39 -1.85 -30.59
N LEU A 37 3.30 -2.88 -31.45
CA LEU A 37 4.45 -3.53 -32.11
C LEU A 37 5.51 -4.05 -31.11
N MET A 38 5.05 -4.61 -29.99
CA MET A 38 5.90 -5.08 -28.90
C MET A 38 5.59 -6.53 -28.52
N SER A 39 6.56 -7.19 -27.88
CA SER A 39 6.30 -8.42 -27.13
C SER A 39 5.42 -8.12 -25.91
N GLN A 40 4.68 -9.11 -25.40
CA GLN A 40 3.75 -8.92 -24.27
C GLN A 40 4.45 -8.44 -23.00
N ALA A 41 5.63 -9.01 -22.70
CA ALA A 41 6.43 -8.66 -21.54
C ALA A 41 6.98 -7.23 -21.65
N HIS A 42 7.47 -6.85 -22.84
CA HIS A 42 7.96 -5.50 -23.08
C HIS A 42 6.83 -4.47 -22.97
N PHE A 43 5.72 -4.70 -23.65
CA PHE A 43 4.53 -3.86 -23.59
C PHE A 43 4.04 -3.65 -22.16
N SER A 44 3.90 -4.72 -21.39
CA SER A 44 3.38 -4.64 -20.01
C SER A 44 4.28 -3.79 -19.10
N ARG A 45 5.62 -3.92 -19.25
CA ARG A 45 6.59 -3.12 -18.51
C ARG A 45 6.52 -1.65 -18.92
N ARG A 46 6.64 -1.36 -20.21
CA ARG A 46 6.68 0.03 -20.72
C ARG A 46 5.36 0.75 -20.53
N PHE A 47 4.22 0.06 -20.66
CA PHE A 47 2.90 0.63 -20.36
C PHE A 47 2.78 1.02 -18.89
N ARG A 48 3.27 0.18 -17.97
CA ARG A 48 3.28 0.50 -16.54
C ARG A 48 4.20 1.67 -16.23
N GLU A 49 5.36 1.75 -16.85
CA GLU A 49 6.29 2.87 -16.67
C GLU A 49 5.68 4.18 -17.21
N ALA A 50 4.99 4.13 -18.36
CA ALA A 50 4.40 5.31 -18.99
C ALA A 50 3.08 5.79 -18.34
N TYR A 51 2.27 4.88 -17.80
CA TYR A 51 0.92 5.19 -17.29
C TYR A 51 0.71 4.86 -15.80
N SER A 52 1.74 4.38 -15.11
CA SER A 52 1.72 4.01 -13.69
C SER A 52 0.70 2.90 -13.32
N GLU A 53 0.16 2.19 -14.31
CA GLU A 53 -0.77 1.07 -14.11
C GLU A 53 -0.55 -0.05 -15.15
N THR A 54 -1.03 -1.27 -14.87
CA THR A 54 -0.93 -2.35 -15.85
C THR A 54 -1.95 -2.20 -16.97
N PRO A 55 -1.72 -2.76 -18.16
CA PRO A 55 -2.72 -2.77 -19.23
C PRO A 55 -4.06 -3.37 -18.79
N TYR A 56 -4.03 -4.47 -18.04
CA TYR A 56 -5.25 -5.08 -17.50
C TYR A 56 -5.98 -4.15 -16.53
N SER A 57 -5.26 -3.50 -15.60
CA SER A 57 -5.84 -2.55 -14.65
C SER A 57 -6.46 -1.36 -15.36
N TYR A 58 -5.76 -0.80 -16.36
CA TYR A 58 -6.27 0.31 -17.16
C TYR A 58 -7.57 -0.05 -17.86
N LEU A 59 -7.59 -1.17 -18.61
CA LEU A 59 -8.77 -1.62 -19.34
C LEU A 59 -9.94 -1.84 -18.38
N MET A 60 -9.69 -2.46 -17.23
CA MET A 60 -10.73 -2.70 -16.25
C MET A 60 -11.27 -1.40 -15.65
N THR A 61 -10.42 -0.43 -15.34
CA THR A 61 -10.85 0.91 -14.90
C THR A 61 -11.77 1.56 -15.95
N ARG A 62 -11.39 1.51 -17.25
CA ARG A 62 -12.24 2.01 -18.35
C ARG A 62 -13.60 1.31 -18.42
N ARG A 63 -13.63 0.00 -18.20
CA ARG A 63 -14.89 -0.77 -18.14
C ARG A 63 -15.77 -0.36 -16.97
N ILE A 64 -15.18 -0.16 -15.78
CA ILE A 64 -15.92 0.32 -14.61
C ILE A 64 -16.42 1.76 -14.80
N GLU A 65 -15.64 2.65 -15.43
CA GLU A 65 -16.11 4.00 -15.82
C GLU A 65 -17.38 3.94 -16.65
N ARG A 66 -17.40 3.08 -17.68
CA ARG A 66 -18.59 2.91 -18.52
C ARG A 66 -19.73 2.25 -17.75
N ALA A 67 -19.43 1.27 -16.90
CA ALA A 67 -20.43 0.60 -16.07
C ALA A 67 -21.15 1.59 -15.16
N LYS A 68 -20.43 2.51 -14.51
CA LYS A 68 -21.05 3.58 -13.71
C LYS A 68 -22.03 4.41 -14.53
N ALA A 69 -21.67 4.77 -15.76
CA ALA A 69 -22.59 5.51 -16.62
C ALA A 69 -23.87 4.72 -16.94
N LEU A 70 -23.76 3.43 -17.25
CA LEU A 70 -24.92 2.57 -17.53
C LEU A 70 -25.78 2.33 -16.29
N LEU A 71 -25.16 2.16 -15.11
CA LEU A 71 -25.89 1.98 -13.85
C LEU A 71 -26.66 3.24 -13.45
N ARG A 72 -26.12 4.44 -13.73
CA ARG A 72 -26.83 5.71 -13.50
C ARG A 72 -28.03 5.90 -14.43
N ALA A 73 -27.93 5.42 -15.67
CA ALA A 73 -29.05 5.48 -16.62
C ALA A 73 -30.23 4.60 -16.15
N GLY A 74 -29.93 3.48 -15.49
CA GLY A 74 -30.94 2.64 -14.84
C GLY A 74 -31.62 1.62 -15.76
N ASP A 75 -31.42 1.71 -17.07
CA ASP A 75 -32.08 0.87 -18.09
C ASP A 75 -31.65 -0.61 -18.07
N LEU A 76 -30.45 -0.90 -17.54
CA LEU A 76 -29.84 -2.23 -17.55
C LEU A 76 -29.73 -2.81 -16.13
N THR A 77 -29.83 -4.13 -16.02
CA THR A 77 -29.50 -4.84 -14.78
C THR A 77 -27.98 -4.84 -14.55
N VAL A 78 -27.54 -5.06 -13.30
CA VAL A 78 -26.10 -5.19 -12.99
C VAL A 78 -25.44 -6.28 -13.84
N ARG A 79 -26.17 -7.38 -14.10
CA ARG A 79 -25.71 -8.48 -14.95
C ARG A 79 -25.51 -8.03 -16.39
N ASP A 80 -26.48 -7.32 -16.97
CA ASP A 80 -26.41 -6.85 -18.34
C ASP A 80 -25.31 -5.81 -18.51
N VAL A 81 -25.14 -4.91 -17.53
CA VAL A 81 -24.04 -3.94 -17.50
C VAL A 81 -22.68 -4.65 -17.51
N CYS A 82 -22.49 -5.69 -16.70
CA CYS A 82 -21.24 -6.47 -16.65
C CYS A 82 -20.84 -6.96 -18.05
N PHE A 83 -21.77 -7.57 -18.79
CA PHE A 83 -21.48 -8.09 -20.12
C PHE A 83 -21.39 -6.98 -21.18
N ALA A 84 -22.20 -5.92 -21.07
CA ALA A 84 -22.16 -4.78 -21.98
C ALA A 84 -20.82 -4.02 -21.94
N VAL A 85 -20.12 -4.03 -20.80
CA VAL A 85 -18.76 -3.45 -20.70
C VAL A 85 -17.65 -4.44 -21.03
N GLY A 86 -17.97 -5.66 -21.48
CA GLY A 86 -16.98 -6.66 -21.90
C GLY A 86 -16.37 -7.49 -20.77
N CYS A 87 -16.97 -7.51 -19.58
CA CYS A 87 -16.59 -8.43 -18.52
C CYS A 87 -17.26 -9.80 -18.72
N THR A 88 -16.51 -10.88 -18.48
CA THR A 88 -16.97 -12.26 -18.70
C THR A 88 -17.51 -12.94 -17.44
N SER A 89 -17.30 -12.33 -16.27
CA SER A 89 -17.71 -12.87 -14.97
C SER A 89 -18.32 -11.78 -14.10
N LEU A 90 -19.56 -12.01 -13.64
CA LEU A 90 -20.27 -11.12 -12.74
C LEU A 90 -19.58 -11.00 -11.38
N GLY A 91 -19.00 -12.09 -10.87
CA GLY A 91 -18.28 -12.08 -9.59
C GLY A 91 -17.03 -11.21 -9.67
N SER A 92 -16.19 -11.42 -10.68
CA SER A 92 -14.98 -10.62 -10.89
C SER A 92 -15.28 -9.15 -11.15
N PHE A 93 -16.34 -8.87 -11.92
CA PHE A 93 -16.83 -7.51 -12.13
C PHE A 93 -17.27 -6.86 -10.82
N THR A 94 -18.07 -7.54 -10.00
CA THR A 94 -18.59 -7.01 -8.74
C THR A 94 -17.46 -6.70 -7.77
N THR A 95 -16.53 -7.64 -7.56
CA THR A 95 -15.36 -7.42 -6.70
C THR A 95 -14.56 -6.21 -7.16
N LYS A 96 -14.27 -6.11 -8.47
CA LYS A 96 -13.44 -5.04 -8.99
C LYS A 96 -14.14 -3.68 -9.01
N PHE A 97 -15.45 -3.67 -9.25
CA PHE A 97 -16.27 -2.47 -9.13
C PHE A 97 -16.21 -1.94 -7.69
N THR A 98 -16.47 -2.80 -6.70
CA THR A 98 -16.45 -2.41 -5.28
C THR A 98 -15.07 -1.92 -4.86
N GLU A 99 -13.99 -2.59 -5.28
CA GLU A 99 -12.61 -2.15 -5.01
C GLU A 99 -12.33 -0.73 -5.54
N LEU A 100 -12.80 -0.42 -6.75
CA LEU A 100 -12.50 0.85 -7.42
C LEU A 100 -13.48 1.98 -7.07
N VAL A 101 -14.71 1.65 -6.71
CA VAL A 101 -15.80 2.63 -6.48
C VAL A 101 -16.09 2.82 -4.99
N GLY A 102 -15.78 1.84 -4.15
CA GLY A 102 -16.03 1.85 -2.70
C GLY A 102 -17.40 1.30 -2.29
N GLU A 103 -18.30 1.04 -3.25
CA GLU A 103 -19.62 0.45 -3.02
C GLU A 103 -19.96 -0.57 -4.12
N SER A 104 -20.92 -1.46 -3.86
CA SER A 104 -21.31 -2.50 -4.83
C SER A 104 -22.03 -1.90 -6.04
N PRO A 105 -22.02 -2.57 -7.22
CA PRO A 105 -22.76 -2.10 -8.40
C PRO A 105 -24.26 -1.92 -8.15
N ALA A 106 -24.86 -2.78 -7.32
CA ALA A 106 -26.28 -2.71 -6.97
C ALA A 106 -26.58 -1.51 -6.08
N ALA A 107 -25.75 -1.26 -5.05
CA ALA A 107 -25.86 -0.08 -4.20
C ALA A 107 -25.65 1.21 -5.03
N TYR A 108 -24.61 1.23 -5.88
CA TYR A 108 -24.35 2.34 -6.77
C TYR A 108 -25.54 2.64 -7.69
N ARG A 109 -26.18 1.62 -8.28
CA ARG A 109 -27.37 1.79 -9.12
C ARG A 109 -28.57 2.34 -8.36
N ALA A 110 -28.78 1.93 -7.11
CA ALA A 110 -29.92 2.36 -6.30
C ALA A 110 -29.79 3.78 -5.75
N ARG A 111 -28.58 4.34 -5.77
CA ARG A 111 -28.29 5.69 -5.30
C ARG A 111 -28.93 6.75 -6.19
N ASP A 112 -29.29 7.88 -5.61
CA ASP A 112 -29.67 9.05 -6.40
C ASP A 112 -28.45 9.63 -7.14
N HIS A 113 -28.63 9.91 -8.43
CA HIS A 113 -27.62 10.52 -9.32
C HIS A 113 -28.15 11.75 -10.05
N SER A 114 -29.29 12.30 -9.61
CA SER A 114 -29.93 13.49 -10.17
C SER A 114 -28.96 14.66 -10.33
N ASP A 115 -28.05 14.86 -9.36
CA ASP A 115 -26.98 15.88 -9.40
C ASP A 115 -26.05 15.80 -10.62
N LEU A 116 -25.91 14.62 -11.23
CA LEU A 116 -25.05 14.40 -12.39
C LEU A 116 -25.77 14.56 -13.73
N LEU A 117 -27.10 14.73 -13.75
CA LEU A 117 -27.91 14.91 -14.96
C LEU A 117 -27.67 16.27 -15.63
N VAL A 118 -27.34 17.29 -14.84
CA VAL A 118 -27.03 18.65 -15.34
C VAL A 118 -25.61 18.77 -15.88
N VAL A 119 -24.78 17.74 -15.70
CA VAL A 119 -23.40 17.71 -16.18
C VAL A 119 -23.36 16.92 -17.49
N PRO A 120 -22.79 17.48 -18.59
CA PRO A 120 -22.61 16.75 -19.82
C PRO A 120 -21.89 15.41 -19.59
N SER A 121 -22.33 14.34 -20.26
CA SER A 121 -21.84 12.97 -20.03
C SER A 121 -20.32 12.84 -20.10
N CYS A 122 -19.65 13.61 -20.98
CA CYS A 122 -18.20 13.67 -21.08
C CYS A 122 -17.53 14.20 -19.80
N ARG A 123 -18.08 15.24 -19.17
CA ARG A 123 -17.60 15.76 -17.89
C ARG A 123 -17.92 14.81 -16.75
N THR A 124 -19.11 14.19 -16.75
CA THR A 124 -19.48 13.20 -15.73
C THR A 124 -18.51 12.01 -15.76
N MET A 125 -18.09 11.54 -16.95
CA MET A 125 -17.09 10.47 -17.07
C MET A 125 -15.72 10.87 -16.50
N ILE A 126 -15.28 12.12 -16.69
CA ILE A 126 -14.02 12.62 -16.14
C ILE A 126 -14.12 12.75 -14.61
N LEU A 127 -15.17 13.39 -14.10
CA LEU A 127 -15.36 13.65 -12.66
C LEU A 127 -15.57 12.35 -11.87
N THR A 128 -16.26 11.38 -12.47
CA THR A 128 -16.58 10.11 -11.82
C THR A 128 -15.64 8.99 -12.18
N ARG A 129 -14.53 9.28 -12.88
CA ARG A 129 -13.49 8.29 -13.21
C ARG A 129 -13.01 7.62 -11.92
N PRO A 130 -13.23 6.30 -11.73
CA PRO A 130 -12.65 5.57 -10.63
C PRO A 130 -11.14 5.69 -10.75
N ARG A 131 -10.53 6.41 -9.82
CA ARG A 131 -9.10 6.38 -9.66
C ARG A 131 -8.85 5.26 -8.68
N LYS A 132 -7.96 4.32 -9.04
CA LYS A 132 -7.35 3.49 -8.02
C LYS A 132 -6.85 4.48 -6.96
N PRO A 133 -7.28 4.38 -5.68
CA PRO A 133 -6.61 5.16 -4.64
C PRO A 133 -5.12 4.88 -4.81
N PRO A 134 -4.23 5.91 -4.72
CA PRO A 134 -2.81 5.63 -4.74
C PRO A 134 -2.61 4.46 -3.78
N ARG A 135 -1.93 3.40 -4.26
CA ARG A 135 -1.59 2.25 -3.39
C ARG A 135 -1.14 2.90 -2.10
N ALA A 136 -1.84 2.61 -0.99
CA ALA A 136 -1.56 3.23 0.29
C ALA A 136 -0.05 3.33 0.39
N ALA A 137 0.47 4.56 0.58
CA ALA A 137 1.91 4.75 0.73
C ALA A 137 2.39 3.60 1.62
N PRO A 138 3.47 2.88 1.26
CA PRO A 138 3.93 1.77 2.09
C PRO A 138 3.85 2.24 3.53
N ALA A 139 3.13 1.49 4.37
CA ALA A 139 3.04 1.79 5.80
C ALA A 139 4.43 2.23 6.24
N ALA A 140 4.52 3.39 6.91
CA ALA A 140 5.77 4.08 7.19
C ALA A 140 6.88 3.06 7.37
N ALA A 141 7.89 3.10 6.48
CA ALA A 141 8.90 2.05 6.41
C ALA A 141 9.40 1.76 7.82
N ARG A 142 9.41 0.47 8.20
CA ARG A 142 9.83 0.03 9.53
C ARG A 142 11.07 0.83 9.97
N PRO A 143 11.06 1.41 11.18
CA PRO A 143 12.22 2.15 11.67
C PRO A 143 13.50 1.31 11.56
N ALA A 144 14.57 1.92 11.05
CA ALA A 144 15.86 1.26 10.99
C ALA A 144 16.35 0.93 12.41
N VAL A 145 16.83 -0.30 12.60
CA VAL A 145 17.40 -0.76 13.86
C VAL A 145 18.89 -0.92 13.65
N LEU A 146 19.68 -0.16 14.39
CA LEU A 146 21.13 -0.09 14.28
C LEU A 146 21.81 -1.11 15.21
N GLY A 147 23.11 -1.29 15.03
CA GLY A 147 23.93 -2.23 15.78
C GLY A 147 23.96 -3.66 15.19
N PRO A 148 24.72 -4.58 15.80
CA PRO A 148 24.90 -5.94 15.30
C PRO A 148 23.67 -6.83 15.57
N THR A 149 22.63 -6.69 14.75
CA THR A 149 21.44 -7.57 14.76
C THR A 149 21.73 -8.92 14.11
N VAL A 150 21.12 -10.00 14.62
CA VAL A 150 21.25 -11.36 14.07
C VAL A 150 20.07 -11.76 13.18
N ASP A 151 18.95 -11.03 13.24
CA ASP A 151 17.77 -11.25 12.43
C ASP A 151 16.92 -9.98 12.23
N ALA A 152 15.83 -10.13 11.48
CA ALA A 152 14.87 -9.07 11.26
C ALA A 152 13.91 -8.84 12.45
N GLN A 153 14.02 -9.56 13.56
CA GLN A 153 13.16 -9.38 14.74
C GLN A 153 13.90 -8.66 15.88
N THR A 154 14.87 -7.83 15.53
CA THR A 154 15.67 -6.99 16.44
C THR A 154 16.56 -7.74 17.43
N ARG A 155 16.69 -9.07 17.34
CA ARG A 155 17.64 -9.81 18.19
C ARG A 155 19.05 -9.39 17.85
N CYS A 156 19.93 -9.33 18.83
CA CYS A 156 21.33 -8.94 18.63
C CYS A 156 22.31 -10.01 19.07
N VAL A 157 23.60 -9.78 18.78
CA VAL A 157 24.68 -10.68 19.20
C VAL A 157 24.82 -10.80 20.73
N HIS A 158 24.33 -9.81 21.49
CA HIS A 158 24.35 -9.80 22.96
C HIS A 158 23.15 -10.55 23.56
N TYR A 159 21.95 -10.32 23.01
CA TYR A 159 20.69 -10.92 23.48
C TYR A 159 19.97 -11.54 22.27
N ARG A 160 20.05 -12.86 22.18
CA ARG A 160 19.59 -13.68 21.05
C ARG A 160 18.48 -14.67 21.42
N GLY A 161 17.94 -14.54 22.62
CA GLY A 161 16.82 -15.34 23.08
C GLY A 161 15.58 -15.12 22.21
N PRO A 162 14.66 -16.09 22.17
CA PRO A 162 13.45 -15.99 21.35
C PRO A 162 12.55 -14.80 21.72
N LEU A 163 12.67 -14.29 22.96
CA LEU A 163 11.91 -13.17 23.51
C LEU A 163 12.63 -11.80 23.40
N ASP A 164 13.86 -11.76 22.90
CA ASP A 164 14.65 -10.52 22.74
C ASP A 164 14.23 -9.74 21.49
N VAL A 165 12.93 -9.52 21.34
CA VAL A 165 12.29 -9.00 20.13
C VAL A 165 11.94 -7.52 20.21
N VAL A 166 12.64 -6.78 21.07
CA VAL A 166 12.42 -5.36 21.30
C VAL A 166 13.67 -4.59 20.90
N ALA A 167 13.48 -3.47 20.19
CA ALA A 167 14.50 -2.43 20.06
C ALA A 167 14.02 -1.16 20.77
N ILE A 168 14.95 -0.46 21.40
CA ILE A 168 14.68 0.77 22.16
C ILE A 168 15.27 1.94 21.39
N ARG A 169 14.49 3.02 21.26
CA ARG A 169 14.93 4.31 20.76
C ARG A 169 15.71 5.01 21.87
N PHE A 170 16.96 5.39 21.62
CA PHE A 170 17.78 6.03 22.64
C PHE A 170 17.50 7.53 22.73
N ALA A 171 17.46 8.09 23.94
CA ALA A 171 17.12 9.50 24.17
C ALA A 171 18.17 10.47 23.59
N CYS A 172 19.43 10.04 23.53
CA CYS A 172 20.55 10.86 23.05
C CYS A 172 20.51 11.13 21.53
N CYS A 173 20.12 10.15 20.72
CA CYS A 173 20.22 10.22 19.25
C CYS A 173 18.89 9.99 18.52
N GLY A 174 17.87 9.46 19.20
CA GLY A 174 16.58 9.16 18.58
C GLY A 174 16.58 7.93 17.68
N GLU A 175 17.65 7.14 17.66
CA GLU A 175 17.81 5.93 16.85
C GLU A 175 17.46 4.66 17.63
N TYR A 176 17.02 3.61 16.93
CA TYR A 176 16.69 2.32 17.53
C TYR A 176 17.89 1.39 17.62
N TYR A 177 18.08 0.80 18.80
CA TYR A 177 19.05 -0.27 19.02
C TYR A 177 18.41 -1.43 19.79
N PRO A 178 18.82 -2.68 19.55
CA PRO A 178 18.36 -3.84 20.33
C PRO A 178 18.66 -3.75 21.84
N CYS A 179 19.80 -3.15 22.21
CA CYS A 179 20.23 -3.02 23.59
C CYS A 179 21.32 -1.95 23.78
N HIS A 180 21.62 -1.60 25.03
CA HIS A 180 22.67 -0.65 25.42
C HIS A 180 24.06 -1.05 24.94
N LEU A 181 24.42 -2.33 24.95
CA LEU A 181 25.72 -2.79 24.43
C LEU A 181 25.85 -2.60 22.92
N CYS A 182 24.75 -2.79 22.17
CA CYS A 182 24.74 -2.51 20.73
C CYS A 182 24.92 -1.01 20.46
N HIS A 183 24.27 -0.15 21.25
CA HIS A 183 24.47 1.29 21.18
C HIS A 183 25.92 1.66 21.52
N GLU A 184 26.44 1.24 22.68
CA GLU A 184 27.81 1.52 23.12
C GLU A 184 28.88 1.09 22.11
N GLN A 185 28.67 -0.04 21.44
CA GLN A 185 29.61 -0.54 20.43
C GLN A 185 29.63 0.29 19.14
N THR A 186 28.51 0.93 18.77
CA THR A 186 28.34 1.50 17.41
C THR A 186 28.00 2.98 17.37
N ALA A 187 27.54 3.56 18.48
CA ALA A 187 27.39 4.98 18.65
C ALA A 187 28.73 5.60 19.08
N ASP A 188 28.95 6.85 18.70
CA ASP A 188 30.13 7.65 19.04
C ASP A 188 29.95 8.48 20.33
N HIS A 189 28.92 8.16 21.12
CA HIS A 189 28.53 8.90 22.32
C HIS A 189 27.89 8.00 23.38
N PRO A 190 27.90 8.41 24.67
CA PRO A 190 27.24 7.66 25.73
C PRO A 190 25.72 7.70 25.61
N ALA A 191 25.07 6.65 26.09
CA ALA A 191 23.61 6.56 26.14
C ALA A 191 23.03 7.58 27.15
N ALA A 192 21.92 8.20 26.78
CA ALA A 192 21.08 8.97 27.69
C ALA A 192 19.79 8.21 27.99
N VAL A 193 19.29 8.34 29.22
CA VAL A 193 18.02 7.75 29.67
C VAL A 193 16.86 8.69 29.37
N TRP A 194 15.70 8.13 29.03
CA TRP A 194 14.47 8.94 28.89
C TRP A 194 13.97 9.39 30.26
N PRO A 195 13.60 10.67 30.41
CA PRO A 195 13.10 11.18 31.68
C PRO A 195 11.67 10.70 31.97
N LEU A 196 11.30 10.67 33.26
CA LEU A 196 9.94 10.29 33.71
C LEU A 196 8.83 11.07 33.00
N ALA A 197 9.07 12.35 32.71
CA ALA A 197 8.11 13.24 32.06
C ALA A 197 7.79 12.86 30.60
N GLU A 198 8.62 12.03 29.95
CA GLU A 198 8.49 11.66 28.53
C GLU A 198 8.05 10.19 28.33
N ARG A 199 7.36 9.60 29.31
CA ARG A 199 6.89 8.20 29.21
C ARG A 199 5.85 7.94 28.12
N ASP A 200 5.22 8.98 27.58
CA ASP A 200 4.29 8.92 26.45
C ASP A 200 5.00 8.78 25.09
N ARG A 201 6.33 8.94 25.04
CA ARG A 201 7.12 8.80 23.81
C ARG A 201 7.08 7.38 23.28
N ARG A 202 6.90 7.26 21.97
CA ARG A 202 7.05 6.01 21.22
C ARG A 202 8.53 5.67 21.04
N ALA A 203 9.08 4.99 22.03
CA ALA A 203 10.50 4.66 22.11
C ALA A 203 10.76 3.15 22.09
N VAL A 204 9.74 2.31 21.95
CA VAL A 204 9.92 0.85 22.01
C VAL A 204 9.33 0.21 20.77
N LEU A 205 10.16 -0.44 19.96
CA LEU A 205 9.76 -1.11 18.72
C LEU A 205 9.65 -2.61 18.94
N CYS A 206 8.49 -3.19 18.61
CA CYS A 206 8.33 -4.64 18.52
C CYS A 206 8.91 -5.16 17.20
N GLY A 207 9.97 -5.96 17.26
CA GLY A 207 10.59 -6.57 16.08
C GLY A 207 9.75 -7.62 15.35
N VAL A 208 8.66 -8.10 15.96
CA VAL A 208 7.76 -9.11 15.36
C VAL A 208 6.72 -8.47 14.42
N CYS A 209 6.16 -7.33 14.81
CA CYS A 209 5.04 -6.70 14.08
C CYS A 209 5.27 -5.23 13.73
N ASP A 210 6.45 -4.69 14.04
CA ASP A 210 6.86 -3.31 13.81
C ASP A 210 6.01 -2.25 14.53
N HIS A 211 5.20 -2.66 15.51
CA HIS A 211 4.44 -1.74 16.35
C HIS A 211 5.38 -0.95 17.27
N GLU A 212 5.28 0.38 17.22
CA GLU A 212 5.96 1.29 18.15
C GLU A 212 5.07 1.56 19.38
N LEU A 213 5.47 1.02 20.52
CA LEU A 213 4.85 1.23 21.83
C LEU A 213 5.38 2.50 22.48
N THR A 214 4.55 3.11 23.33
CA THR A 214 5.05 4.12 24.28
C THR A 214 5.90 3.45 25.36
N ILE A 215 6.77 4.23 26.01
CA ILE A 215 7.56 3.73 27.15
C ILE A 215 6.61 3.24 28.25
N ALA A 216 5.54 3.99 28.54
CA ALA A 216 4.52 3.61 29.52
C ALA A 216 3.88 2.25 29.19
N ASP A 217 3.45 2.04 27.93
CA ASP A 217 2.81 0.80 27.50
C ASP A 217 3.76 -0.41 27.63
N TYR A 218 5.03 -0.22 27.25
CA TYR A 218 6.05 -1.26 27.38
C TYR A 218 6.31 -1.63 28.84
N LEU A 219 6.47 -0.64 29.73
CA LEU A 219 6.72 -0.89 31.15
C LEU A 219 5.52 -1.54 31.85
N ALA A 220 4.30 -1.29 31.37
CA ALA A 220 3.08 -1.86 31.94
C ALA A 220 2.71 -3.25 31.38
N SER A 221 3.40 -3.73 30.33
CA SER A 221 2.99 -4.93 29.58
C SER A 221 4.10 -5.98 29.51
N THR A 222 3.71 -7.26 29.55
CA THR A 222 4.62 -8.40 29.34
C THR A 222 4.62 -8.93 27.91
N SER A 223 3.81 -8.34 27.02
CA SER A 223 3.70 -8.71 25.61
C SER A 223 3.28 -7.52 24.75
N CYS A 224 3.51 -7.62 23.44
CA CYS A 224 3.11 -6.59 22.49
C CYS A 224 1.58 -6.48 22.40
N PRO A 225 0.96 -5.30 22.60
CA PRO A 225 -0.49 -5.14 22.51
C PRO A 225 -1.04 -5.32 21.09
N SER A 226 -0.18 -5.24 20.07
CA SER A 226 -0.58 -5.40 18.67
C SER A 226 -0.52 -6.84 18.15
N CYS A 227 0.46 -7.65 18.59
CA CYS A 227 0.66 -9.01 18.06
C CYS A 227 0.78 -10.10 19.12
N ALA A 228 0.67 -9.75 20.41
CA ALA A 228 0.81 -10.65 21.56
C ALA A 228 2.17 -11.36 21.69
N ALA A 229 3.20 -10.95 20.94
CA ALA A 229 4.55 -11.47 21.12
C ALA A 229 5.03 -11.17 22.54
N ALA A 230 5.48 -12.20 23.26
CA ALA A 230 5.98 -12.07 24.62
C ALA A 230 7.30 -11.29 24.66
N PHE A 231 7.45 -10.40 25.63
CA PHE A 231 8.68 -9.67 25.89
C PHE A 231 9.53 -10.43 26.90
N ASN A 232 10.86 -10.31 26.78
CA ASN A 232 11.77 -10.93 27.73
C ASN A 232 11.60 -10.29 29.12
N PRO A 233 11.16 -11.04 30.15
CA PRO A 233 11.00 -10.48 31.51
C PRO A 233 12.33 -10.00 32.10
N GLY A 234 13.46 -10.58 31.66
CA GLY A 234 14.80 -10.14 32.05
C GLY A 234 15.16 -8.72 31.60
N CYS A 235 14.43 -8.12 30.65
CA CYS A 235 14.62 -6.71 30.27
C CYS A 235 14.41 -5.75 31.45
N SER A 236 13.56 -6.11 32.41
CA SER A 236 13.30 -5.32 33.64
C SER A 236 14.57 -5.06 34.47
N LEU A 237 15.56 -5.95 34.40
CA LEU A 237 16.83 -5.80 35.12
C LEU A 237 17.68 -4.65 34.58
N HIS A 238 17.43 -4.23 33.35
CA HIS A 238 18.19 -3.20 32.65
C HIS A 238 17.36 -1.95 32.34
N THR A 239 16.14 -1.83 32.88
CA THR A 239 15.24 -0.69 32.61
C THR A 239 15.92 0.65 32.90
N HIS A 240 16.68 0.73 33.99
CA HIS A 240 17.44 1.91 34.41
C HIS A 240 18.51 2.38 33.40
N LEU A 241 18.92 1.53 32.45
CA LEU A 241 19.86 1.89 31.39
C LEU A 241 19.20 2.65 30.24
N TYR A 242 17.86 2.66 30.17
CA TYR A 242 17.09 3.28 29.08
C TYR A 242 16.07 4.31 29.56
N PHE A 243 15.51 4.10 30.77
CA PHE A 243 14.42 4.89 31.31
C PHE A 243 14.70 5.25 32.76
N GLU A 244 14.35 6.48 33.16
CA GLU A 244 14.21 6.81 34.57
C GLU A 244 13.06 5.98 35.18
N VAL A 245 13.38 5.28 36.27
CA VAL A 245 12.48 4.37 36.98
C VAL A 245 11.78 5.05 38.14
#